data_AF-R5E924-F1
#
_entry.id   AF-R5E924-F1
#
_cell.length_a   1.000
_cell.length_b   1.000
_cell.length_c   1.000
_cell.angle_alpha   90.00
_cell.angle_beta   90.00
_cell.angle_gamma   90.00
#
_symmetry.space_group_name_H-M   'P 1'
#
loop_
_entity.id
_entity.type
_entity.pdbx_description
1 polymer ?
#
loop_
_entity_poly.entity_id
_entity_poly.type
_entity_poly.pdbx_seq_one_letter_code
_entity_poly.pdbx_strand_id
1 'polypeptide(L)' 'MFFDVARIVKEKRPKIVFMENVKNFETHDYGKTLSVVSATMKQLGYRFYKKVYR' A
#
# COMPACT_ATOMS: atom_id res chain seq x y z
N MET A 1 -9.38 -2.50 -7.09
CA MET A 1 -8.49 -3.47 -6.43
C MET A 1 -7.78 -2.91 -5.19
N PHE A 2 -6.85 -1.95 -5.27
CA PHE A 2 -6.19 -1.43 -4.03
C PHE A 2 -7.20 -0.86 -3.02
N PHE A 3 -8.17 -0.08 -3.48
CA PHE A 3 -9.19 0.49 -2.59
C PHE A 3 -10.06 -0.56 -1.89
N ASP A 4 -10.24 -1.73 -2.52
CA ASP A 4 -10.96 -2.86 -1.89
C ASP A 4 -10.14 -3.45 -0.74
N VAL A 5 -8.83 -3.58 -0.92
CA VAL A 5 -7.89 -3.97 0.14
C VAL A 5 -7.89 -2.93 1.25
N ALA A 6 -7.82 -1.63 0.92
CA ALA A 6 -7.87 -0.54 1.90
C ALA A 6 -9.18 -0.56 2.70
N ARG A 7 -10.31 -0.86 2.06
CA ARG A 7 -11.61 -1.05 2.73
C ARG A 7 -11.54 -2.21 3.71
N ILE A 8 -11.02 -3.37 3.31
CA ILE A 8 -10.87 -4.54 4.20
C ILE A 8 -9.95 -4.20 5.38
N VAL A 9 -8.83 -3.52 5.15
CA VAL A 9 -7.89 -3.09 6.21
C VAL A 9 -8.54 -2.11 7.18
N LYS A 10 -9.39 -1.21 6.68
CA LYS A 10 -10.16 -0.28 7.51
C LYS A 10 -11.15 -1.02 8.41
N GLU A 11 -11.91 -1.96 7.86
CA GLU A 11 -12.91 -2.74 8.61
C GLU A 11 -12.29 -3.72 9.60
N LYS A 12 -11.22 -4.41 9.20
CA LYS A 12 -10.61 -5.50 10.00
C LYS A 12 -9.53 -5.02 10.96
N ARG A 13 -8.99 -3.81 10.77
CA ARG A 13 -7.94 -3.23 11.63
C ARG A 13 -6.80 -4.21 11.98
N PRO A 14 -6.21 -4.95 11.03
CA PRO A 14 -5.15 -5.91 11.34
C PRO A 14 -3.94 -5.21 11.98
N LYS A 15 -3.13 -5.94 12.74
CA LYS A 15 -1.90 -5.36 13.33
C LYS A 15 -0.84 -5.04 12.28
N ILE A 16 -0.76 -5.85 11.23
CA ILE A 16 0.24 -5.76 10.15
C ILE A 16 -0.46 -6.07 8.83
N VAL A 17 -0.10 -5.34 7.76
CA VAL A 17 -0.56 -5.57 6.40
C VAL A 17 0.65 -5.76 5.49
N PHE A 18 0.71 -6.89 4.78
CA PHE A 18 1.70 -7.14 3.74
C PHE A 18 1.04 -6.96 2.37
N MET A 19 1.69 -6.21 1.49
CA MET A 19 1.26 -5.98 0.11
C MET A 19 2.42 -6.29 -0.82
N GLU A 20 2.34 -7.41 -1.51
CA GLU A 20 3.31 -7.84 -2.52
C GLU A 20 2.86 -7.40 -3.91
N ASN A 21 3.79 -6.92 -4.73
CA ASN A 21 3.52 -6.52 -6.10
C ASN A 21 4.77 -6.68 -6.98
N VAL A 22 4.59 -6.55 -8.30
CA VAL A 22 5.68 -6.62 -9.28
C VAL A 22 6.65 -5.43 -9.14
N LYS A 23 7.90 -5.61 -9.58
CA LYS A 23 8.98 -4.60 -9.43
C LYS A 23 8.60 -3.22 -10.02
N ASN A 24 7.92 -3.21 -11.16
CA ASN A 24 7.51 -1.97 -11.84
C ASN A 24 6.37 -1.22 -11.12
N PHE A 25 5.81 -1.76 -10.04
CA PHE A 25 4.76 -1.10 -9.27
C PHE A 25 5.22 0.24 -8.67
N GLU A 26 6.50 0.33 -8.27
CA GLU A 26 7.06 1.57 -7.74
C GLU A 26 7.08 2.70 -8.78
N THR A 27 7.33 2.37 -10.04
CA THR A 27 7.39 3.33 -11.14
C THR A 27 6.07 3.44 -11.90
N HIS A 28 5.07 2.65 -11.52
CA HIS A 28 3.77 2.64 -12.18
C HIS A 28 3.10 4.01 -12.07
N ASP A 29 2.58 4.51 -13.19
CA ASP A 29 2.00 5.85 -13.29
C ASP A 29 2.93 6.94 -12.71
N TYR A 30 4.22 6.86 -13.08
CA TYR A 30 5.26 7.79 -12.61
C TYR A 30 5.37 7.88 -11.07
N GLY A 31 5.09 6.77 -10.37
CA GLY A 31 5.14 6.69 -8.91
C GLY A 31 3.91 7.21 -8.18
N LYS A 32 2.89 7.72 -8.90
CA LYS A 32 1.63 8.18 -8.30
C LYS A 32 0.91 7.06 -7.56
N THR A 33 0.91 5.84 -8.10
CA THR A 33 0.22 4.70 -7.49
C THR A 33 0.78 4.40 -6.10
N LEU A 34 2.11 4.33 -5.95
CA LEU A 34 2.75 4.08 -4.66
C LEU A 34 2.53 5.24 -3.66
N SER A 35 2.50 6.49 -4.15
CA SER A 35 2.20 7.66 -3.33
C SER A 35 0.80 7.60 -2.74
N VAL A 36 -0.21 7.27 -3.57
CA VAL A 36 -1.60 7.09 -3.13
C VAL A 36 -1.70 5.97 -2.09
N VAL A 37 -1.08 4.81 -2.33
CA VAL A 37 -1.07 3.69 -1.40
C VAL A 37 -0.47 4.08 -0.03
N SER A 38 0.70 4.72 -0.04
CA SER A 38 1.38 5.18 1.17
C SER A 38 0.53 6.20 1.93
N ALA A 39 -0.08 7.17 1.24
CA ALA A 39 -0.95 8.17 1.84
C ALA A 39 -2.19 7.54 2.49
N THR A 40 -2.87 6.63 1.79
CA THR A 40 -4.04 5.92 2.31
C THR A 40 -3.70 5.09 3.55
N MET A 41 -2.58 4.36 3.54
CA MET A 41 -2.17 3.55 4.71
C MET A 41 -1.84 4.43 5.92
N LYS A 42 -1.19 5.59 5.71
CA LYS A 42 -0.92 6.57 6.77
C LYS A 42 -2.21 7.17 7.34
N GLN A 43 -3.18 7.50 6.48
CA GLN A 43 -4.51 7.98 6.92
C GLN A 43 -5.27 6.93 7.74
N LEU A 44 -5.09 5.65 7.41
CA LEU A 44 -5.62 4.53 8.21
C LEU A 44 -4.81 4.27 9.50
N GLY A 45 -3.81 5.10 9.83
CA GLY A 45 -3.03 4.99 11.06
C GLY A 45 -1.93 3.93 11.02
N TYR A 46 -1.50 3.49 9.82
CA TYR A 46 -0.40 2.54 9.66
C TYR A 46 0.90 3.24 9.29
N ARG A 47 2.02 2.70 9.79
CA ARG A 47 3.35 3.03 9.28
C ARG A 47 3.57 2.28 7.97
N PHE A 48 4.11 2.97 6.98
CA PHE A 48 4.35 2.43 5.65
C PHE A 48 5.83 2.21 5.40
N TYR A 49 6.22 0.97 5.06
CA TYR A 49 7.59 0.59 4.73
C TYR A 49 7.58 -0.06 3.35
N LYS A 50 8.59 0.24 2.52
CA LYS A 50 8.79 -0.42 1.22
C LYS A 50 10.19 -1.03 1.14
N LYS A 51 10.30 -2.17 0.46
CA LYS A 51 11.57 -2.80 0.10
C LYS A 51 11.40 -3.49 -1.25
N VAL A 52 12.37 -3.28 -2.16
CA VAL A 52 12.40 -3.94 -3.47
C VAL A 52 13.48 -5.03 -3.42
N TYR A 53 13.10 -6.26 -3.76
CA TYR A 53 14.04 -7.37 -3.87
C TYR A 53 14.61 -7.39 -5.31
N ARG A 54 15.94 -7.51 -5.42
CA ARG A 54 16.64 -7.66 -6.71
C ARG A 54 16.55 -9.11 -7.17
#